data_AF-A0A354ZAA8-F1
#
_entry.id   AF-A0A354ZAA8-F1
#
_cell.length_a   1.000
_cell.length_b   1.000
_cell.length_c   1.000
_cell.angle_alpha   90.00
_cell.angle_beta   90.00
_cell.angle_gamma   90.00
#
_symmetry.space_group_name_H-M   'P 1'
#
loop_
_entity.id
_entity.type
_entity.pdbx_description
1 polymer ?
#
loop_
_entity_poly.entity_id
_entity_poly.type
_entity_poly.pdbx_seq_one_letter_code
_entity_poly.pdbx_strand_id
1 'polypeptide(L)' 'HADWKEAVEWLRCIDKARLEKIYLVHGEGEALTAMRGHVLDAGAKDAEIVKAGEIYTIV' A
#
# COMPACT_ATOMS: atom_id res chain seq x y z
N HIS A 1 -12.48 2.62 -7.33
CA HIS A 1 -11.64 3.25 -6.30
C HIS A 1 -12.32 3.01 -4.97
N ALA A 2 -11.66 2.29 -4.07
CA ALA A 2 -12.03 2.29 -2.66
C ALA A 2 -11.52 3.60 -2.04
N ASP A 3 -12.21 4.12 -1.04
CA ASP A 3 -11.61 5.14 -0.19
C ASP A 3 -10.51 4.53 0.71
N TRP A 4 -9.76 5.39 1.43
CA TRP A 4 -8.67 4.90 2.27
C TRP A 4 -9.16 4.06 3.46
N LYS A 5 -10.36 4.30 3.97
CA LYS A 5 -10.92 3.55 5.11
C LYS A 5 -11.29 2.15 4.67
N GLU A 6 -11.93 2.02 3.51
CA GLU A 6 -12.26 0.74 2.89
C GLU A 6 -10.99 -0.07 2.60
N ALA A 7 -9.95 0.57 2.06
CA ALA A 7 -8.67 -0.09 1.79
C ALA A 7 -7.97 -0.58 3.07
N VAL A 8 -7.94 0.24 4.12
CA VAL A 8 -7.36 -0.14 5.42
C VAL A 8 -8.18 -1.23 6.11
N GLU A 9 -9.51 -1.18 6.02
CA GLU A 9 -10.38 -2.22 6.56
C GLU A 9 -10.12 -3.56 5.86
N TRP A 10 -9.97 -3.56 4.53
CA TRP A 10 -9.57 -4.75 3.80
C TRP A 10 -8.19 -5.27 4.24
N LEU A 11 -7.22 -4.37 4.46
CA LEU A 11 -5.89 -4.72 4.95
C LEU A 11 -5.92 -5.37 6.35
N ARG A 12 -6.94 -5.10 7.18
CA ARG A 12 -7.09 -5.77 8.49
C ARG A 12 -7.32 -7.26 8.37
N CYS A 13 -7.96 -7.71 7.30
CA CYS A 13 -8.22 -9.12 7.02
C CYS A 13 -6.98 -9.89 6.55
N ILE A 14 -5.88 -9.20 6.21
CA ILE A 14 -4.64 -9.80 5.74
C ILE A 14 -3.72 -10.14 6.93
N ASP A 15 -3.14 -11.34 6.91
CA ASP A 15 -2.10 -11.76 7.85
C ASP A 15 -0.81 -10.94 7.63
N LYS A 16 -0.61 -9.95 8.50
CA LYS A 16 0.51 -9.01 8.43
C LYS A 16 1.85 -9.66 8.73
N ALA A 17 1.89 -10.82 9.40
CA ALA A 17 3.15 -11.52 9.62
C ALA A 17 3.78 -11.98 8.29
N ARG A 18 2.93 -12.30 7.30
CA ARG A 18 3.31 -12.77 5.96
C ARG A 18 3.33 -11.67 4.90
N LEU A 19 2.76 -10.50 5.19
CA LEU A 19 2.75 -9.36 4.29
C LEU A 19 4.06 -8.59 4.43
N GLU A 20 4.99 -8.82 3.51
CA GLU A 20 6.29 -8.15 3.53
C GLU A 20 6.22 -6.71 3.01
N LYS A 21 5.45 -6.48 1.94
CA LYS A 21 5.44 -5.17 1.27
C LYS A 21 4.13 -4.91 0.52
N ILE A 22 3.70 -3.64 0.53
CA ILE A 22 2.58 -3.14 -0.27
C ILE A 22 3.12 -2.26 -1.40
N TYR A 23 2.67 -2.49 -2.62
CA TYR A 23 2.95 -1.62 -3.77
C TYR A 23 1.71 -0.79 -4.11
N LEU A 24 1.84 0.53 -4.05
CA LEU A 24 0.75 1.47 -4.31
C LEU A 24 0.79 1.92 -5.77
N VAL A 25 -0.33 1.73 -6.46
CA VAL A 25 -0.55 2.01 -7.89
C VAL A 25 -1.85 2.77 -8.08
N HIS A 26 -2.10 3.23 -9.31
CA HIS A 26 -3.39 3.79 -9.75
C HIS A 26 -3.90 4.97 -8.89
N GLY A 27 -3.09 6.02 -8.80
CA GLY A 27 -3.45 7.27 -8.14
C GLY A 27 -2.49 8.41 -8.49
N GLU A 28 -2.89 9.64 -8.17
CA GLU A 28 -2.02 10.82 -8.27
C GLU A 28 -0.98 10.82 -7.14
N GLY A 29 0.12 11.56 -7.31
CA GLY A 29 1.25 11.55 -6.37
C GLY A 29 0.88 11.89 -4.93
N GLU A 30 0.04 12.91 -4.71
CA GLU A 30 -0.43 13.29 -3.37
C GLU A 30 -1.35 12.22 -2.76
N ALA A 31 -2.25 11.65 -3.57
CA ALA A 31 -3.16 10.60 -3.13
C ALA A 31 -2.41 9.31 -2.75
N LEU A 32 -1.40 8.93 -3.53
CA LEU A 32 -0.53 7.79 -3.23
C LEU A 32 0.31 8.04 -1.97
N THR A 33 0.79 9.27 -1.77
CA THR A 33 1.52 9.65 -0.55
C THR A 33 0.63 9.56 0.68
N ALA A 34 -0.61 10.04 0.60
CA ALA A 34 -1.57 9.93 1.70
C ALA A 34 -1.94 8.46 1.99
N MET A 35 -2.23 7.67 0.95
CA MET A 35 -2.54 6.24 1.09
C MET A 35 -1.36 5.47 1.72
N ARG A 36 -0.12 5.81 1.36
CA ARG A 36 1.09 5.23 1.98
C ARG A 36 1.10 5.43 3.49
N GLY A 37 0.75 6.63 3.97
CA GLY A 37 0.59 6.89 5.40
C GLY A 37 -0.46 5.97 6.02
N HIS A 38 -1.66 5.92 5.44
CA HIS A 38 -2.77 5.12 5.98
C HIS A 38 -2.47 3.63 6.11
N VAL A 39 -1.79 3.02 5.13
CA VAL A 39 -1.47 1.58 5.20
C VAL A 39 -0.35 1.28 6.19
N LEU A 40 0.62 2.18 6.36
CA LEU A 40 1.68 2.06 7.37
C LEU A 40 1.10 2.21 8.79
N ASP A 41 0.23 3.21 9.00
CA ASP A 41 -0.49 3.41 10.27
C ASP A 41 -1.39 2.20 10.62
N ALA A 42 -1.88 1.49 9.60
CA ALA A 42 -2.66 0.25 9.76
C ALA A 42 -1.80 -1.01 10.04
N GLY A 43 -0.47 -0.86 10.14
CA GLY A 43 0.46 -1.92 10.52
C GLY A 43 1.09 -2.69 9.35
N ALA A 44 1.09 -2.14 8.13
CA ALA A 44 1.94 -2.68 7.07
C ALA A 44 3.42 -2.48 7.42
N LYS A 45 4.25 -3.49 7.16
CA LYS A 45 5.70 -3.43 7.42
C LYS A 45 6.41 -2.46 6.48
N ASP A 46 6.05 -2.50 5.20
CA ASP A 46 6.59 -1.62 4.16
C ASP A 46 5.51 -1.29 3.13
N ALA A 47 5.61 -0.08 2.56
CA ALA A 47 4.76 0.40 1.49
C ALA A 47 5.57 1.28 0.52
N GLU A 48 5.50 0.96 -0.77
CA GLU A 48 6.24 1.64 -1.84
C GLU A 48 5.29 2.18 -2.91
N ILE A 49 5.50 3.44 -3.30
CA ILE A 49 4.82 4.04 -4.45
C ILE A 49 5.67 3.73 -5.68
N VAL A 50 5.14 2.91 -6.58
CA VAL A 50 5.89 2.45 -7.74
C VAL A 50 5.93 3.51 -8.85
N LYS A 51 7.00 3.46 -9.65
CA LYS A 51 7.19 4.32 -10.81
C LYS A 51 6.87 3.54 -12.09
N ALA A 52 6.27 4.24 -13.04
CA ALA A 52 5.99 3.69 -14.35
C ALA A 52 7.28 3.25 -15.05
N GLY A 53 7.31 2.01 -15.54
CA GLY A 53 8.45 1.44 -16.26
C GLY A 53 9.58 0.86 -15.40
N GLU A 54 9.50 0.98 -14.07
CA GLU A 54 10.44 0.28 -13.18
C GLU A 54 10.01 -1.19 -12.96
N ILE A 55 11.00 -2.07 -12.79
CA ILE A 55 10.78 -3.49 -12.49
C ILE A 55 11.03 -3.72 -11.00
N TYR A 56 10.06 -4.31 -10.33
CA TYR A 56 10.13 -4.65 -8.91
C TYR A 56 10.17 -6.18 -8.76
N THR A 57 11.28 -6.71 -8.24
CA THR A 57 11.42 -8.14 -7.95
C THR A 57 10.87 -8.43 -6.55
N ILE A 58 10.02 -9.45 -6.45
CA ILE A 58 9.52 -9.97 -5.18
C ILE A 58 10.43 -11.13 -4.78
N VAL A 59 11.02 -11.04 -3.58
CA VAL A 59 11.93 -12.06 -3.02
C VAL A 59 11.26 -12.85 -1.91
#